data_AF-A0A8T5T662-F1
#
_entry.id   AF-A0A8T5T662-F1
#
_cell.length_a   1.000
_cell.length_b   1.000
_cell.length_c   1.000
_cell.angle_alpha   90.00
_cell.angle_beta   90.00
_cell.angle_gamma   90.00
#
_symmetry.space_group_name_H-M   'P 1'
#
loop_
_entity.id
_entity.type
_entity.pdbx_description
1 polymer ?
#
loop_
_entity_poly.entity_id
_entity_poly.type
_entity_poly.pdbx_seq_one_letter_code
_entity_poly.pdbx_strand_id
1 'polypeptide(L)'
;MFKSLYIMDENGFLLYSKNFMKHQYDENMLIGFFTSIANFSREALGGVVKNLNLGQNNKLILVPNMEERLLSAAIVSDNDNEDLISKILKNVLQDFIDTYSPDYEIEKILEEEMQYIIDSNLSDNILHSPLKRLILSWIIVGPLTYPLILLSIFTTNFIYLILNLNRFLTQEFLFTRFLPALILLSVFNIIILYLLPNFILGYLSPNWKIAFINSIIYVGVSITLYFFSSEPNFAYIVISNLPLALIFSWFFLFVGTRYSRKKFLT
;
A
#
# COMPACT_ATOMS: atom_id res chain seq x y z
N MET A 1 -9.62 -3.82 5.50
CA MET A 1 -10.06 -4.69 6.60
C MET A 1 -11.28 -5.53 6.22
N PHE A 2 -11.25 -6.82 6.55
CA PHE A 2 -12.45 -7.68 6.55
C PHE A 2 -13.43 -7.20 7.63
N LYS A 3 -14.70 -7.09 7.26
CA LYS A 3 -15.81 -6.79 8.17
C LYS A 3 -16.59 -8.05 8.46
N SER A 4 -16.84 -8.86 7.43
CA SER A 4 -17.48 -10.17 7.56
C SER A 4 -17.00 -11.11 6.47
N LEU A 5 -16.94 -12.40 6.76
CA LEU A 5 -16.58 -13.49 5.84
C LEU A 5 -17.67 -14.56 5.91
N TYR A 6 -18.01 -15.13 4.76
CA TYR A 6 -19.02 -16.18 4.60
C TYR A 6 -18.50 -17.26 3.66
N ILE A 7 -18.83 -18.51 3.97
CA ILE A 7 -18.68 -19.66 3.09
C ILE A 7 -20.05 -20.29 2.95
N MET A 8 -20.49 -20.47 1.71
CA MET A 8 -21.80 -21.02 1.38
C MET A 8 -21.69 -22.00 0.21
N ASP A 9 -22.67 -22.88 0.09
CA ASP A 9 -22.81 -23.75 -1.08
C ASP A 9 -23.42 -22.97 -2.28
N GLU A 10 -23.49 -23.62 -3.44
CA GLU A 10 -24.10 -23.06 -4.64
C GLU A 10 -25.62 -22.77 -4.51
N ASN A 11 -26.29 -23.36 -3.51
CA ASN A 11 -27.71 -23.17 -3.24
C ASN A 11 -27.97 -22.01 -2.26
N GLY A 12 -26.91 -21.39 -1.72
CA GLY A 12 -26.99 -20.32 -0.75
C GLY A 12 -27.17 -20.80 0.70
N PHE A 13 -26.87 -22.06 0.98
CA PHE A 13 -26.80 -22.60 2.33
C PHE A 13 -25.50 -22.15 3.00
N LEU A 14 -25.62 -21.47 4.14
CA LEU A 14 -24.47 -20.96 4.88
C LEU A 14 -23.78 -22.11 5.62
N LEU A 15 -22.51 -22.37 5.29
CA LEU A 15 -21.67 -23.35 5.96
C LEU A 15 -20.90 -22.72 7.12
N TYR A 16 -20.42 -21.49 6.92
CA TYR A 16 -19.66 -20.78 7.93
C TYR A 16 -19.80 -19.26 7.77
N SER A 17 -19.91 -18.54 8.88
CA SER A 17 -19.84 -17.08 8.93
C SER A 17 -18.90 -16.60 10.03
N LYS A 18 -18.17 -15.52 9.75
CA LYS A 18 -17.43 -14.79 10.77
C LYS A 18 -17.66 -13.30 10.62
N ASN A 19 -18.07 -12.67 11.71
CA ASN A 19 -18.18 -11.23 11.79
C ASN A 19 -17.04 -10.64 12.63
N PHE A 20 -16.30 -9.70 12.06
CA PHE A 20 -15.20 -8.98 12.71
C PHE A 20 -15.64 -7.63 13.29
N MET A 21 -16.86 -7.18 12.99
CA MET A 21 -17.42 -5.92 13.46
C MET A 21 -18.19 -6.10 14.78
N LYS A 22 -18.21 -5.05 15.61
CA LYS A 22 -19.01 -5.02 16.84
C LYS A 22 -20.52 -5.04 16.60
N HIS A 23 -20.98 -4.63 15.42
CA HIS A 23 -22.39 -4.62 15.05
C HIS A 23 -22.65 -5.77 14.07
N GLN A 24 -23.61 -6.63 14.39
CA GLN A 24 -24.03 -7.72 13.52
C GLN A 24 -25.04 -7.21 12.49
N TYR A 25 -24.78 -7.52 11.23
CA TYR A 25 -25.82 -7.50 10.20
C TYR A 25 -26.71 -8.74 10.40
N ASP A 26 -27.98 -8.66 10.01
CA ASP A 26 -28.85 -9.83 9.98
C ASP A 26 -28.34 -10.81 8.92
N GLU A 27 -27.82 -11.96 9.39
CA GLU A 27 -27.16 -12.95 8.55
C GLU A 27 -28.13 -13.54 7.52
N ASN A 28 -29.40 -13.74 7.86
CA ASN A 28 -30.40 -14.27 6.94
C ASN A 28 -30.69 -13.29 5.80
N MET A 29 -30.71 -11.99 6.11
CA MET A 29 -30.89 -10.94 5.10
C MET A 29 -29.70 -10.86 4.15
N LEU A 30 -28.47 -10.99 4.68
CA LEU A 30 -27.25 -10.98 3.88
C LEU A 30 -27.13 -12.22 2.99
N ILE A 31 -27.44 -13.40 3.51
CA ILE A 31 -27.46 -14.65 2.73
C ILE A 31 -28.45 -14.52 1.58
N GLY A 32 -29.70 -14.10 1.86
CA GLY A 32 -30.72 -13.90 0.82
C GLY A 32 -30.28 -12.90 -0.26
N PHE A 33 -29.59 -11.83 0.14
CA PHE A 33 -29.02 -10.84 -0.78
C PHE A 33 -27.87 -11.42 -1.63
N PHE A 34 -26.93 -12.14 -1.02
CA PHE A 34 -25.80 -12.75 -1.72
C PHE A 34 -26.26 -13.81 -2.72
N THR A 35 -27.17 -14.70 -2.32
CA THR A 35 -27.72 -15.74 -3.18
C THR A 35 -28.50 -15.14 -4.35
N SER A 36 -29.29 -14.09 -4.10
CA SER A 36 -30.00 -13.37 -5.16
C SER A 36 -29.05 -12.74 -6.16
N ILE A 37 -27.95 -12.13 -5.70
CA ILE A 37 -26.92 -11.55 -6.58
C ILE A 37 -26.17 -12.61 -7.37
N ALA A 38 -25.76 -13.70 -6.71
CA ALA A 38 -25.03 -14.78 -7.35
C ALA A 38 -25.88 -15.43 -8.46
N ASN A 39 -27.15 -15.70 -8.17
CA ASN A 39 -28.10 -16.27 -9.13
C ASN A 39 -28.42 -15.30 -10.26
N PHE A 40 -28.76 -14.04 -9.95
CA PHE A 40 -28.99 -13.01 -10.95
C PHE A 40 -27.79 -12.84 -11.86
N SER A 41 -26.58 -12.79 -11.29
CA SER A 41 -25.36 -12.65 -12.06
C SER A 41 -25.12 -13.84 -12.98
N ARG A 42 -25.30 -15.06 -12.47
CA ARG A 42 -25.10 -16.28 -13.25
C ARG A 42 -26.07 -16.33 -14.43
N GLU A 43 -27.31 -15.90 -14.21
CA GLU A 43 -28.36 -15.90 -15.23
C GLU A 43 -28.23 -14.74 -16.23
N ALA A 44 -27.94 -13.53 -15.77
CA ALA A 44 -27.88 -12.33 -16.60
C ALA A 44 -26.53 -12.14 -17.32
N LEU A 45 -25.43 -12.60 -16.71
CA LEU A 45 -24.06 -12.33 -17.16
C LEU A 45 -23.26 -13.61 -17.48
N GLY A 46 -23.85 -14.80 -17.29
CA GLY A 46 -23.18 -16.08 -17.54
C GLY A 46 -22.05 -16.40 -16.55
N GLY A 47 -21.97 -15.72 -15.41
CA GLY A 47 -20.93 -15.91 -14.39
C GLY A 47 -21.25 -15.16 -13.08
N VAL A 48 -20.47 -15.36 -12.02
CA VAL A 48 -20.69 -14.68 -10.72
C VAL A 48 -20.03 -13.29 -10.71
N VAL A 49 -20.77 -12.25 -10.32
CA VAL A 49 -20.24 -10.90 -10.14
C VAL A 49 -19.17 -10.97 -9.06
N LYS A 50 -17.94 -10.61 -9.43
CA LYS A 50 -16.81 -10.70 -8.51
C LYS A 50 -16.86 -9.64 -7.41
N ASN A 51 -17.27 -8.41 -7.75
CA ASN A 51 -17.22 -7.27 -6.84
C ASN A 51 -18.51 -6.44 -6.94
N LEU A 52 -19.05 -6.04 -5.79
CA LEU A 52 -20.27 -5.22 -5.72
C LEU A 52 -20.09 -4.12 -4.67
N ASN A 53 -20.28 -2.87 -5.06
CA ASN A 53 -20.19 -1.75 -4.12
C ASN A 53 -21.50 -1.69 -3.31
N LEU A 54 -21.39 -1.81 -1.98
CA LEU A 54 -22.54 -1.77 -1.07
C LEU A 54 -22.83 -0.36 -0.54
N GLY A 55 -22.04 0.64 -0.95
CA GLY A 55 -22.09 1.99 -0.43
C GLY A 55 -21.51 2.10 0.99
N GLN A 56 -21.46 3.33 1.52
CA GLN A 56 -21.01 3.60 2.90
C GLN A 56 -19.65 2.98 3.27
N ASN A 57 -18.68 3.01 2.35
CA ASN A 57 -17.33 2.44 2.55
C ASN A 57 -17.34 0.91 2.75
N ASN A 58 -18.33 0.22 2.15
CA ASN A 58 -18.43 -1.24 2.12
C ASN A 58 -18.44 -1.74 0.68
N LYS A 59 -17.73 -2.84 0.44
CA LYS A 59 -17.86 -3.60 -0.81
C LYS A 59 -17.94 -5.09 -0.51
N LEU A 60 -18.68 -5.79 -1.35
CA LEU A 60 -18.81 -7.24 -1.37
C LEU A 60 -17.87 -7.81 -2.42
N ILE A 61 -17.11 -8.82 -2.03
CA ILE A 61 -16.26 -9.61 -2.93
C ILE A 61 -16.71 -11.06 -2.87
N LEU A 62 -16.93 -11.67 -4.03
CA LEU A 62 -17.44 -13.03 -4.20
C LEU A 62 -16.43 -13.86 -5.00
N VAL A 63 -16.03 -15.00 -4.45
CA VAL A 63 -15.05 -15.94 -5.03
C VAL A 63 -15.68 -17.32 -5.11
N PRO A 64 -16.19 -17.74 -6.29
CA PRO A 64 -16.72 -19.09 -6.49
C PRO A 64 -15.60 -20.12 -6.68
N ASN A 65 -15.82 -21.33 -6.18
CA ASN A 65 -15.10 -22.55 -6.57
C ASN A 65 -16.08 -23.47 -7.31
N MET A 66 -15.85 -23.68 -8.61
CA MET A 66 -16.78 -24.42 -9.47
C MET A 66 -16.64 -25.95 -9.32
N GLU A 67 -15.50 -26.45 -8.80
CA GLU A 67 -15.24 -27.88 -8.66
C GLU A 67 -16.03 -28.45 -7.47
N GLU A 68 -15.91 -27.79 -6.32
CA GLU A 68 -16.60 -28.16 -5.07
C GLU A 68 -17.97 -27.50 -4.92
N ARG A 69 -18.39 -26.67 -5.89
CA ARG A 69 -19.68 -25.92 -5.87
C ARG A 69 -19.86 -25.06 -4.61
N LEU A 70 -18.77 -24.46 -4.15
CA LEU A 70 -18.75 -23.56 -2.99
C LEU A 70 -18.54 -22.11 -3.43
N LEU A 71 -18.99 -21.18 -2.58
CA LEU A 71 -18.84 -19.75 -2.76
C LEU A 71 -18.33 -19.13 -1.47
N SER A 72 -17.19 -18.44 -1.56
CA SER A 72 -16.72 -17.58 -0.48
C SER A 72 -17.10 -16.13 -0.76
N ALA A 73 -17.58 -15.43 0.28
CA ALA A 73 -17.97 -14.03 0.21
C ALA A 73 -17.32 -13.24 1.35
N ALA A 74 -16.96 -11.99 1.11
CA ALA A 74 -16.61 -11.08 2.18
C ALA A 74 -17.12 -9.66 1.95
N ILE A 75 -17.52 -9.04 3.06
CA ILE A 75 -17.72 -7.60 3.14
C ILE A 75 -16.42 -6.99 3.66
N VAL A 76 -15.85 -6.07 2.89
CA VAL A 76 -14.59 -5.40 3.21
C VAL A 76 -14.75 -3.88 3.06
N SER A 77 -13.75 -3.12 3.51
CA SER A 77 -13.71 -1.68 3.28
C SER A 77 -13.49 -1.39 1.79
N ASP A 78 -14.12 -0.33 1.27
CA ASP A 78 -14.00 0.05 -0.14
C ASP A 78 -12.54 0.33 -0.55
N ASN A 79 -11.74 0.86 0.37
CA ASN A 79 -10.33 1.19 0.19
C ASN A 79 -9.37 -0.02 0.01
N ASP A 80 -9.80 -1.23 0.35
CA ASP A 80 -8.92 -2.41 0.26
C ASP A 80 -8.66 -2.84 -1.19
N ASN A 81 -7.56 -3.54 -1.45
CA ASN A 81 -7.30 -4.06 -2.79
C ASN A 81 -8.14 -5.32 -3.08
N GLU A 82 -8.89 -5.31 -4.18
CA GLU A 82 -9.80 -6.41 -4.57
C GLU A 82 -9.06 -7.71 -4.89
N ASP A 83 -7.91 -7.62 -5.57
CA ASP A 83 -7.10 -8.79 -5.92
C ASP A 83 -6.53 -9.47 -4.66
N LEU A 84 -6.09 -8.68 -3.68
CA LEU A 84 -5.59 -9.17 -2.40
C LEU A 84 -6.69 -9.89 -1.62
N ILE A 85 -7.88 -9.28 -1.51
CA ILE A 85 -9.02 -9.92 -0.84
C ILE A 85 -9.41 -11.21 -1.55
N SER A 86 -9.51 -11.18 -2.89
CA SER A 86 -9.89 -12.36 -3.68
C SER A 86 -8.88 -13.49 -3.49
N LYS A 87 -7.57 -13.17 -3.42
CA LYS A 87 -6.52 -14.15 -3.12
C LYS A 87 -6.67 -14.74 -1.72
N ILE A 88 -6.91 -13.91 -0.70
CA ILE A 88 -7.12 -14.37 0.68
C ILE A 88 -8.35 -15.27 0.74
N LEU A 89 -9.47 -14.85 0.17
CA LEU A 89 -10.71 -15.64 0.13
C LEU A 89 -10.52 -16.97 -0.59
N LYS A 90 -9.77 -16.98 -1.70
CA LYS A 90 -9.46 -18.22 -2.42
C LYS A 90 -8.64 -19.18 -1.55
N ASN A 91 -7.64 -18.69 -0.84
CA ASN A 91 -6.83 -19.53 0.05
C ASN A 91 -7.65 -20.05 1.23
N VAL A 92 -8.44 -19.19 1.89
CA VAL A 92 -9.33 -19.60 2.98
C VAL A 92 -10.32 -20.67 2.50
N LEU A 93 -10.90 -20.49 1.32
CA LEU A 93 -11.81 -21.48 0.74
C LEU A 93 -11.10 -22.80 0.40
N GLN A 94 -9.85 -22.75 -0.09
CA GLN A 94 -9.08 -23.95 -0.38
C GLN A 94 -8.74 -24.71 0.91
N ASP A 95 -8.25 -24.02 1.93
CA ASP A 95 -7.92 -24.64 3.23
C ASP A 95 -9.18 -25.22 3.90
N PHE A 96 -10.34 -24.57 3.73
CA PHE A 96 -11.64 -25.10 4.15
C PHE A 96 -11.97 -26.42 3.45
N ILE A 97 -11.82 -26.48 2.12
CA ILE A 97 -12.05 -27.68 1.32
C ILE A 97 -11.09 -28.79 1.77
N ASP A 98 -9.80 -28.49 1.90
CA ASP A 98 -8.77 -29.48 2.26
C ASP A 98 -9.02 -30.08 3.66
N THR A 99 -9.70 -29.35 4.54
CA THR A 99 -9.99 -29.78 5.91
C THR A 99 -11.32 -30.54 6.04
N TYR A 100 -12.38 -30.07 5.38
CA TYR A 100 -13.75 -30.56 5.60
C TYR A 100 -14.34 -31.35 4.42
N SER A 101 -13.65 -31.43 3.29
CA SER A 101 -14.04 -32.32 2.18
C SER A 101 -13.95 -33.79 2.60
N PRO A 102 -14.85 -34.67 2.09
CA PRO A 102 -15.91 -34.41 1.11
C PRO A 102 -17.27 -34.03 1.72
N ASP A 103 -17.45 -34.22 3.03
CA ASP A 103 -18.74 -34.08 3.69
C ASP A 103 -18.82 -32.75 4.47
N TYR A 104 -19.30 -31.69 3.80
CA TYR A 104 -19.43 -30.33 4.34
C TYR A 104 -20.58 -30.17 5.36
N GLU A 105 -20.62 -31.01 6.40
CA GLU A 105 -21.63 -30.96 7.45
C GLU A 105 -21.30 -29.88 8.48
N ILE A 106 -22.25 -28.95 8.75
CA ILE A 106 -22.07 -27.84 9.71
C ILE A 106 -21.62 -28.35 11.09
N GLU A 107 -22.15 -29.49 11.53
CA GLU A 107 -21.85 -30.09 12.84
C GLU A 107 -20.39 -30.52 12.99
N LYS A 108 -19.71 -30.79 11.87
CA LYS A 108 -18.29 -31.17 11.83
C LYS A 108 -17.35 -29.96 11.71
N ILE A 109 -17.87 -28.78 11.40
CA ILE A 109 -17.07 -27.56 11.24
C ILE A 109 -16.72 -27.01 12.63
N LEU A 110 -15.45 -27.14 13.02
CA LEU A 110 -14.96 -26.66 14.31
C LEU A 110 -14.59 -25.17 14.22
N GLU A 111 -15.16 -24.34 15.09
CA GLU A 111 -14.89 -22.89 15.08
C GLU A 111 -13.40 -22.57 15.32
N GLU A 112 -12.71 -23.34 16.15
CA GLU A 112 -11.30 -23.16 16.47
C GLU A 112 -10.39 -23.40 15.24
N GLU A 113 -10.67 -24.45 14.46
CA GLU A 113 -9.93 -24.77 13.24
C GLU A 113 -10.19 -23.72 12.16
N MET A 114 -11.45 -23.29 12.00
CA MET A 114 -11.79 -22.20 11.10
C MET A 114 -11.13 -20.88 11.48
N GLN A 115 -11.06 -20.59 12.78
CA GLN A 115 -10.35 -19.42 13.28
C GLN A 115 -8.85 -19.52 12.92
N TYR A 116 -8.25 -20.70 13.06
CA TYR A 116 -6.86 -20.94 12.65
C TYR A 116 -6.64 -20.74 11.14
N ILE A 117 -7.52 -21.26 10.28
CA ILE A 117 -7.46 -21.08 8.81
C ILE A 117 -7.56 -19.60 8.45
N ILE A 118 -8.47 -18.87 9.10
CA ILE A 118 -8.66 -17.44 8.86
C ILE A 118 -7.43 -16.66 9.33
N ASP A 119 -6.95 -16.92 10.55
CA ASP A 119 -5.83 -16.19 11.13
C ASP A 119 -4.52 -16.48 10.39
N SER A 120 -4.29 -17.71 9.95
CA SER A 120 -3.11 -18.07 9.15
C SER A 120 -3.08 -17.29 7.83
N ASN A 121 -4.22 -17.20 7.13
CA ASN A 121 -4.32 -16.48 5.85
C ASN A 121 -4.34 -14.95 6.00
N LEU A 122 -4.83 -14.43 7.13
CA LEU A 122 -4.89 -12.99 7.40
C LEU A 122 -3.60 -12.44 8.01
N SER A 123 -2.88 -13.22 8.83
CA SER A 123 -1.74 -12.76 9.64
C SER A 123 -0.64 -12.05 8.83
N ASP A 124 -0.32 -12.56 7.65
CA ASP A 124 0.69 -11.97 6.75
C ASP A 124 0.23 -10.68 6.07
N ASN A 125 -1.09 -10.43 6.04
CA ASN A 125 -1.72 -9.39 5.23
C ASN A 125 -2.40 -8.28 6.06
N ILE A 126 -2.51 -8.43 7.38
CA ILE A 126 -3.08 -7.42 8.28
C ILE A 126 -2.08 -6.27 8.52
N LEU A 127 -2.54 -5.04 8.30
CA LEU A 127 -1.78 -3.86 8.72
C LEU A 127 -1.67 -3.78 10.25
N HIS A 128 -0.45 -3.82 10.77
CA HIS A 128 -0.17 -3.33 12.11
C HIS A 128 -0.54 -1.84 12.25
N SER A 129 -0.95 -1.44 13.46
CA SER A 129 -1.42 -0.09 13.82
C SER A 129 -0.72 1.04 13.04
N PRO A 130 -1.48 1.99 12.43
CA PRO A 130 -0.93 3.08 11.63
C PRO A 130 0.17 3.88 12.35
N LEU A 131 0.00 4.08 13.67
CA LEU A 131 0.95 4.82 14.50
C LEU A 131 2.27 4.04 14.67
N LYS A 132 2.22 2.72 14.88
CA LYS A 132 3.44 1.89 14.97
C LYS A 132 4.24 1.91 13.67
N ARG A 133 3.57 1.86 12.52
CA ARG A 133 4.25 1.91 11.20
C ARG A 133 4.82 3.30 10.91
N LEU A 134 4.17 4.37 11.35
CA LEU A 134 4.71 5.72 11.26
C LEU A 134 6.02 5.83 12.06
N ILE A 135 6.02 5.37 13.32
CA ILE A 135 7.23 5.33 14.14
C ILE A 135 8.31 4.49 13.47
N LEU A 136 7.97 3.28 12.99
CA LEU A 136 8.91 2.41 12.29
C LEU A 136 9.49 3.07 11.03
N SER A 137 8.67 3.80 10.28
CA SER A 137 9.12 4.50 9.08
C SER A 137 10.17 5.57 9.41
N TRP A 138 10.02 6.27 10.53
CA TRP A 138 10.99 7.26 10.99
C TRP A 138 12.24 6.65 11.62
N ILE A 139 12.11 5.48 12.27
CA ILE A 139 13.26 4.70 12.75
C ILE A 139 14.15 4.26 11.57
N ILE A 140 13.57 4.00 10.41
CA ILE A 140 14.33 3.62 9.20
C ILE A 140 14.82 4.86 8.45
N VAL A 141 13.92 5.80 8.15
CA VAL A 141 14.21 6.95 7.30
C VAL A 141 15.11 7.98 8.00
N GLY A 142 14.93 8.19 9.30
CA GLY A 142 15.74 9.15 10.07
C GLY A 142 17.24 8.86 9.96
N PRO A 143 17.72 7.67 10.37
CA PRO A 143 19.12 7.27 10.23
C PRO A 143 19.62 7.23 8.79
N LEU A 144 18.74 6.88 7.84
CA LEU A 144 19.08 6.87 6.41
C LEU A 144 19.29 8.29 5.84
N THR A 145 18.67 9.31 6.43
CA THR A 145 18.74 10.68 5.91
C THR A 145 20.15 11.25 5.96
N TYR A 146 20.87 11.03 7.06
CA TYR A 146 22.23 11.52 7.24
C TYR A 146 23.22 11.01 6.16
N PRO A 147 23.36 9.70 5.91
CA PRO A 147 24.24 9.21 4.85
C PRO A 147 23.79 9.65 3.45
N LEU A 148 22.48 9.84 3.20
CA LEU A 148 22.02 10.38 1.92
C LEU A 148 22.44 11.84 1.71
N ILE A 149 22.42 12.66 2.77
CA ILE A 149 22.95 14.03 2.74
C ILE A 149 24.44 14.01 2.47
N LEU A 150 25.21 13.16 3.16
CA LEU A 150 26.65 13.02 2.89
C LEU A 150 26.90 12.57 1.44
N LEU A 151 26.17 11.58 0.95
CA LEU A 151 26.29 11.09 -0.42
C LEU A 151 25.99 12.20 -1.44
N SER A 152 24.97 13.01 -1.20
CA SER A 152 24.63 14.18 -2.03
C SER A 152 25.76 15.23 -2.03
N ILE A 153 26.34 15.55 -0.87
CA ILE A 153 27.49 16.48 -0.77
C ILE A 153 28.70 15.93 -1.52
N PHE A 154 29.07 14.66 -1.30
CA PHE A 154 30.20 14.03 -1.98
C PHE A 154 30.00 13.95 -3.50
N THR A 155 28.80 13.56 -3.94
CA THR A 155 28.46 13.50 -5.37
C THR A 155 28.58 14.88 -6.01
N THR A 156 28.15 15.91 -5.29
CA THR A 156 28.25 17.27 -5.82
C THR A 156 29.69 17.73 -5.92
N ASN A 157 30.48 17.55 -4.86
CA ASN A 157 31.91 17.89 -4.87
C ASN A 157 32.68 17.17 -5.98
N PHE A 158 32.35 15.89 -6.22
CA PHE A 158 32.92 15.09 -7.30
C PHE A 158 32.63 15.67 -8.69
N ILE A 159 31.38 16.10 -8.93
CA ILE A 159 30.99 16.71 -10.20
C ILE A 159 31.64 18.09 -10.39
N TYR A 160 31.70 18.91 -9.34
CA TYR A 160 32.41 20.21 -9.39
C TYR A 160 33.89 20.04 -9.74
N LEU A 161 34.54 19.02 -9.18
CA LEU A 161 35.92 18.67 -9.48
C LEU A 161 36.10 18.25 -10.95
N ILE A 162 35.29 17.28 -11.42
CA ILE A 162 35.41 16.71 -12.78
C ILE A 162 35.12 17.74 -13.86
N LEU A 163 34.08 18.55 -13.65
CA LEU A 163 33.66 19.56 -14.63
C LEU A 163 34.45 20.87 -14.50
N ASN A 164 35.38 20.94 -13.54
CA ASN A 164 36.24 22.10 -13.28
C ASN A 164 35.45 23.41 -13.15
N LEU A 165 34.33 23.34 -12.41
CA LEU A 165 33.36 24.43 -12.28
C LEU A 165 33.86 25.58 -11.37
N ASN A 166 35.05 25.45 -10.78
CA ASN A 166 35.64 26.44 -9.87
C ASN A 166 36.39 27.57 -10.59
N ARG A 167 36.45 27.58 -11.93
CA ARG A 167 37.15 28.62 -12.71
C ARG A 167 36.22 29.77 -13.13
N PHE A 168 36.80 30.94 -13.39
CA PHE A 168 36.10 32.16 -13.80
C PHE A 168 35.06 31.89 -14.91
N LEU A 169 33.83 32.33 -14.64
CA LEU A 169 32.65 32.12 -15.47
C LEU A 169 32.62 33.16 -16.61
N THR A 170 33.06 32.77 -17.81
CA THR A 170 32.66 33.50 -19.03
C THR A 170 31.18 33.24 -19.30
N GLN A 171 30.50 34.18 -19.97
CA GLN A 171 29.07 34.04 -20.26
C GLN A 171 28.77 32.77 -21.08
N GLU A 172 29.64 32.40 -22.01
CA GLU A 172 29.54 31.15 -22.77
C GLU A 172 29.67 29.91 -21.86
N PHE A 173 30.61 29.92 -20.92
CA PHE A 173 30.81 28.82 -19.97
C PHE A 173 29.60 28.65 -19.02
N LEU A 174 28.97 29.76 -18.63
CA LEU A 174 27.76 29.77 -17.81
C LEU A 174 26.63 28.95 -18.46
N PHE A 175 26.30 29.23 -19.72
CA PHE A 175 25.15 28.62 -20.38
C PHE A 175 25.45 27.23 -20.95
N THR A 176 26.66 26.96 -21.40
CA THR A 176 27.00 25.69 -22.08
C THR A 176 27.45 24.59 -21.13
N ARG A 177 28.01 24.93 -19.96
CA ARG A 177 28.59 23.95 -19.02
C ARG A 177 28.05 24.07 -17.60
N PHE A 178 28.08 25.28 -17.03
CA PHE A 178 27.72 25.46 -15.61
C PHE A 178 26.24 25.22 -15.33
N LEU A 179 25.34 25.88 -16.06
CA LEU A 179 23.88 25.72 -15.89
C LEU A 179 23.41 24.27 -16.14
N PRO A 180 23.79 23.61 -17.25
CA PRO A 180 23.43 22.21 -17.47
C PRO A 180 23.97 21.28 -16.37
N ALA A 181 25.20 21.49 -15.91
CA ALA A 181 25.78 20.73 -14.81
C ALA A 181 25.01 20.95 -13.50
N LEU A 182 24.63 22.20 -13.21
CA LEU A 182 23.85 22.56 -12.03
C LEU A 182 22.45 21.93 -12.07
N ILE A 183 21.79 21.91 -13.23
CA ILE A 183 20.50 21.23 -13.40
C ILE A 183 20.65 19.73 -13.15
N LEU A 184 21.65 19.09 -13.77
CA LEU A 184 21.89 17.65 -13.61
C LEU A 184 22.21 17.29 -12.15
N LEU A 185 23.03 18.10 -11.50
CA LEU A 185 23.32 18.02 -10.07
C LEU A 185 22.08 18.12 -9.21
N SER A 186 21.24 19.12 -9.49
CA SER A 186 20.00 19.36 -8.75
C SER A 186 19.05 18.16 -8.87
N VAL A 187 18.88 17.64 -10.08
CA VAL A 187 18.04 16.45 -10.35
C VAL A 187 18.59 15.24 -9.60
N PHE A 188 19.89 14.97 -9.70
CA PHE A 188 20.50 13.78 -9.09
C PHE A 188 20.42 13.83 -7.56
N ASN A 189 20.70 14.99 -6.96
CA ASN A 189 20.56 15.18 -5.51
C ASN A 189 19.11 15.01 -5.06
N ILE A 190 18.13 15.54 -5.80
CA ILE A 190 16.71 15.33 -5.52
C ILE A 190 16.37 13.84 -5.56
N ILE A 191 16.85 13.09 -6.55
CA ILE A 191 16.62 11.65 -6.66
C ILE A 191 17.22 10.92 -5.46
N ILE A 192 18.50 11.15 -5.13
CA ILE A 192 19.18 10.53 -3.99
C ILE A 192 18.40 10.75 -2.70
N LEU A 193 18.00 12.01 -2.44
CA LEU A 193 17.41 12.40 -1.17
C LEU A 193 15.95 11.97 -1.03
N TYR A 194 15.18 12.02 -2.12
CA TYR A 194 13.73 11.88 -2.02
C TYR A 194 13.19 10.56 -2.57
N LEU A 195 13.96 9.79 -3.34
CA LEU A 195 13.48 8.52 -3.89
C LEU A 195 13.23 7.49 -2.80
N LEU A 196 14.30 7.04 -2.14
CA LEU A 196 14.23 5.89 -1.24
C LEU A 196 13.47 6.23 0.06
N PRO A 197 13.69 7.40 0.68
CA PRO A 197 12.92 7.81 1.86
C PRO A 197 11.42 7.91 1.61
N ASN A 198 10.97 8.60 0.55
CA ASN A 198 9.53 8.71 0.30
C ASN A 198 8.89 7.41 -0.14
N PHE A 199 9.63 6.56 -0.87
CA PHE A 199 9.17 5.21 -1.16
C PHE A 199 8.94 4.42 0.13
N ILE A 200 9.87 4.46 1.10
CA ILE A 200 9.73 3.78 2.40
C ILE A 200 8.55 4.36 3.20
N LEU A 201 8.44 5.69 3.28
CA LEU A 201 7.32 6.36 3.97
C LEU A 201 5.97 5.94 3.38
N GLY A 202 5.86 5.91 2.05
CA GLY A 202 4.66 5.48 1.35
C GLY A 202 4.37 3.98 1.51
N TYR A 203 5.41 3.15 1.43
CA TYR A 203 5.29 1.71 1.62
C TYR A 203 4.83 1.34 3.03
N LEU A 204 5.30 2.06 4.04
CA LEU A 204 4.94 1.81 5.44
C LEU A 204 3.64 2.50 5.86
N SER A 205 3.20 3.53 5.14
CA SER A 205 1.96 4.29 5.42
C SER A 205 0.96 4.18 4.26
N PRO A 206 0.15 3.10 4.15
CA PRO A 206 -0.76 2.92 3.02
C PRO A 206 -1.92 3.92 2.97
N ASN A 207 -2.20 4.61 4.09
CA ASN A 207 -3.08 5.76 4.10
C ASN A 207 -2.38 6.96 3.47
N TRP A 208 -2.90 7.38 2.30
CA TRP A 208 -2.35 8.48 1.52
C TRP A 208 -2.21 9.79 2.29
N LYS A 209 -3.19 10.12 3.16
CA LYS A 209 -3.15 11.37 3.93
C LYS A 209 -2.00 11.39 4.92
N ILE A 210 -1.78 10.27 5.61
CA ILE A 210 -0.70 10.12 6.60
C ILE A 210 0.65 10.10 5.89
N ALA A 211 0.76 9.35 4.78
CA ALA A 211 1.95 9.30 3.96
C ALA A 211 2.35 10.69 3.45
N PHE A 212 1.37 11.48 3.01
CA PHE A 212 1.58 12.83 2.51
C PHE A 212 2.12 13.79 3.58
N ILE A 213 1.52 13.76 4.78
CA ILE A 213 2.02 14.56 5.92
C ILE A 213 3.46 14.15 6.26
N ASN A 214 3.75 12.85 6.33
CA ASN A 214 5.10 12.35 6.58
C ASN A 214 6.11 12.81 5.52
N SER A 215 5.73 12.81 4.25
CA SER A 215 6.57 13.31 3.15
C SER A 215 6.89 14.81 3.31
N ILE A 216 5.91 15.63 3.71
CA ILE A 216 6.14 17.06 3.99
C ILE A 216 7.10 17.25 5.17
N ILE A 217 6.88 16.52 6.26
CA ILE A 217 7.78 16.56 7.43
C ILE A 217 9.20 16.15 7.01
N TYR A 218 9.32 15.10 6.20
CA TYR A 218 10.61 14.67 5.66
C TYR A 218 11.31 15.77 4.86
N VAL A 219 10.61 16.42 3.93
CA VAL A 219 11.18 17.55 3.17
C VAL A 219 11.67 18.67 4.10
N GLY A 220 10.88 19.03 5.11
CA GLY A 220 11.28 20.04 6.10
C GLY A 220 12.52 19.65 6.92
N VAL A 221 12.58 18.40 7.37
CA VAL A 221 13.74 17.84 8.08
C VAL A 221 14.98 17.82 7.19
N SER A 222 14.87 17.36 5.94
CA SER A 222 15.98 17.36 4.99
C SER A 222 16.54 18.76 4.76
N ILE A 223 15.67 19.75 4.50
CA ILE A 223 16.09 21.15 4.31
C ILE A 223 16.79 21.69 5.56
N THR A 224 16.24 21.41 6.75
CA THR A 224 16.83 21.84 8.03
C THR A 224 18.21 21.23 8.22
N LEU A 225 18.36 19.93 7.99
CA LEU A 225 19.66 19.25 8.10
C LEU A 225 20.69 19.77 7.09
N TYR A 226 20.27 20.17 5.89
CA TYR A 226 21.16 20.83 4.94
C TYR A 226 21.70 22.17 5.44
N PHE A 227 20.86 22.99 6.09
CA PHE A 227 21.30 24.25 6.69
C PHE A 227 22.35 24.05 7.78
N PHE A 228 22.32 22.93 8.49
CA PHE A 228 23.29 22.57 9.53
C PHE A 228 24.44 21.68 9.02
N SER A 229 24.49 21.39 7.72
CA SER A 229 25.57 20.59 7.13
C SER A 229 26.85 21.40 6.93
N SER A 230 27.95 20.72 6.61
CA SER A 230 29.24 21.35 6.33
C SER A 230 29.22 22.30 5.13
N GLU A 231 28.22 22.18 4.25
CA GLU A 231 28.09 22.95 3.03
C GLU A 231 26.64 23.49 2.90
N PRO A 232 26.27 24.51 3.68
CA PRO A 232 24.89 25.02 3.76
C PRO A 232 24.40 25.59 2.44
N ASN A 233 25.31 25.94 1.52
CA ASN A 233 24.96 26.40 0.18
C ASN A 233 24.15 25.36 -0.61
N PHE A 234 24.26 24.07 -0.26
CA PHE A 234 23.46 23.01 -0.88
C PHE A 234 21.98 23.06 -0.50
N ALA A 235 21.61 23.71 0.62
CA ALA A 235 20.22 23.98 0.93
C ALA A 235 19.56 24.80 -0.19
N TYR A 236 20.29 25.74 -0.81
CA TYR A 236 19.77 26.55 -1.91
C TYR A 236 19.51 25.74 -3.17
N ILE A 237 20.24 24.64 -3.42
CA ILE A 237 19.95 23.76 -4.58
C ILE A 237 18.59 23.08 -4.40
N VAL A 238 18.30 22.59 -3.19
CA VAL A 238 17.01 21.95 -2.87
C VAL A 238 15.89 22.99 -2.87
N ILE A 239 16.10 24.18 -2.31
CA ILE A 239 15.10 25.25 -2.24
C ILE A 239 14.81 25.83 -3.64
N SER A 240 15.84 26.07 -4.46
CA SER A 240 15.66 26.59 -5.83
C SER A 240 14.94 25.59 -6.74
N ASN A 241 15.06 24.30 -6.45
CA ASN A 241 14.37 23.22 -7.16
C ASN A 241 13.25 22.59 -6.32
N LEU A 242 12.68 23.32 -5.35
CA LEU A 242 11.64 22.82 -4.46
C LEU A 242 10.43 22.22 -5.22
N PRO A 243 9.94 22.81 -6.33
CA PRO A 243 8.86 22.20 -7.09
C PRO A 243 9.22 20.79 -7.60
N LEU A 244 10.45 20.64 -8.10
CA LEU A 244 10.94 19.34 -8.57
C LEU A 244 11.10 18.35 -7.42
N ALA A 245 11.64 18.81 -6.28
CA ALA A 245 11.75 18.00 -5.07
C ALA A 245 10.38 17.48 -4.60
N LEU A 246 9.36 18.35 -4.57
CA LEU A 246 7.99 17.96 -4.22
C LEU A 246 7.39 16.97 -5.20
N ILE A 247 7.54 17.21 -6.51
CA ILE A 247 7.03 16.29 -7.56
C ILE A 247 7.64 14.89 -7.39
N PHE A 248 8.97 14.80 -7.27
CA PHE A 248 9.65 13.50 -7.09
C PHE A 248 9.30 12.83 -5.76
N SER A 249 9.26 13.62 -4.68
CA SER A 249 8.87 13.17 -3.34
C SER A 249 7.48 12.53 -3.36
N TRP A 250 6.49 13.21 -3.93
CA TRP A 250 5.11 12.72 -4.02
C TRP A 250 4.95 11.58 -5.01
N PHE A 251 5.70 11.58 -6.12
CA PHE A 251 5.70 10.48 -7.07
C PHE A 251 6.16 9.18 -6.40
N PHE A 252 7.29 9.18 -5.70
CA PHE A 252 7.78 7.97 -5.04
C PHE A 252 6.94 7.58 -3.83
N LEU A 253 6.36 8.55 -3.12
CA LEU A 253 5.34 8.29 -2.10
C LEU A 253 4.13 7.55 -2.70
N PHE A 254 3.63 8.00 -3.85
CA PHE A 254 2.51 7.37 -4.55
C PHE A 254 2.84 5.95 -4.99
N VAL A 255 4.03 5.72 -5.55
CA VAL A 255 4.49 4.39 -5.92
C VAL A 255 4.56 3.47 -4.69
N GLY A 256 5.16 3.95 -3.60
CA GLY A 256 5.26 3.21 -2.34
C GLY A 256 3.89 2.86 -1.73
N THR A 257 2.97 3.82 -1.66
CA THR A 257 1.61 3.61 -1.13
C THR A 257 0.81 2.63 -1.98
N ARG A 258 0.91 2.71 -3.32
CA ARG A 258 0.26 1.76 -4.23
C ARG A 258 0.79 0.34 -4.05
N TYR A 259 2.10 0.20 -3.86
CA TYR A 259 2.72 -1.10 -3.59
C TYR A 259 2.28 -1.67 -2.23
N SER A 260 2.21 -0.82 -1.21
CA SER A 260 1.70 -1.18 0.13
C SER A 260 0.27 -1.72 0.08
N ARG A 261 -0.63 -1.03 -0.63
CA ARG A 261 -2.05 -1.43 -0.75
C ARG A 261 -2.26 -2.77 -1.44
N LYS A 262 -1.34 -3.21 -2.30
CA LYS A 262 -1.39 -4.54 -2.92
C LYS A 262 -1.01 -5.66 -1.94
N LYS A 263 -0.30 -5.33 -0.86
CA LYS A 263 0.26 -6.31 0.07
C LYS A 263 -0.43 -6.32 1.43
N PHE A 264 -0.99 -5.19 1.85
CA PHE A 264 -1.56 -5.03 3.17
C PHE A 264 -2.99 -4.48 3.13
N LEU A 265 -3.85 -5.01 3.99
CA LEU A 265 -5.24 -4.61 4.17
C LEU A 265 -5.37 -3.35 5.02
N THR A 266 -6.02 -2.31 4.49
CA THR A 266 -6.15 -0.99 5.14
C THR A 266 -7.20 -0.87 6.22
#